data_AF-A0A7S7NUQ2-F1
#
_entry.id   AF-A0A7S7NUQ2-F1
#
_cell.length_a   1.000
_cell.length_b   1.000
_cell.length_c   1.000
_cell.angle_alpha   90.00
_cell.angle_beta   90.00
_cell.angle_gamma   90.00
#
_symmetry.space_group_name_H-M   'P 1'
#
loop_
_entity.id
_entity.type
_entity.pdbx_description
1 polymer ?
#
loop_
_entity_poly.entity_id
_entity_poly.type
_entity_poly.pdbx_seq_one_letter_code
_entity_poly.pdbx_strand_id
1 'polypeptide(L)'
;MRLSFDNDDFGRLVCTFHDGEGTTTARAADGLIALAALREALEALERQGEAECFWLLSTGEYRWVFRRLGAKLRLAVLWCESVAIGFQHVVWAEDDFESFTSMLRGELSRYAVTLR
;
A
#
# COMPACT_ATOMS: atom_id res chain seq x y z
N MET A 1 -5.39 6.43 -9.65
CA MET A 1 -5.78 5.20 -8.92
C MET A 1 -6.54 5.54 -7.64
N ARG A 2 -7.36 4.63 -7.13
CA ARG A 2 -7.92 4.71 -5.76
C ARG A 2 -7.55 3.46 -4.97
N LEU A 3 -7.53 3.58 -3.65
CA LEU A 3 -7.43 2.43 -2.77
C LEU A 3 -8.42 2.55 -1.61
N SER A 4 -8.72 1.42 -0.98
CA SER A 4 -9.53 1.36 0.24
C SER A 4 -8.97 0.31 1.20
N PHE A 5 -9.20 0.51 2.48
CA PHE A 5 -8.84 -0.43 3.54
C PHE A 5 -10.09 -1.05 4.19
N ASP A 6 -10.03 -2.35 4.43
CA ASP A 6 -11.01 -3.14 5.18
C ASP A 6 -10.31 -4.29 5.94
N ASN A 7 -11.05 -5.02 6.77
CA ASN A 7 -10.61 -6.31 7.31
C ASN A 7 -11.26 -7.47 6.55
N ASP A 8 -10.56 -8.58 6.42
CA ASP A 8 -11.20 -9.84 6.05
C ASP A 8 -11.83 -10.55 7.26
N ASP A 9 -12.51 -11.67 7.00
CA ASP A 9 -13.16 -12.49 8.03
C ASP A 9 -12.19 -13.04 9.10
N PHE A 10 -10.89 -12.98 8.84
CA PHE A 10 -9.83 -13.42 9.77
C PHE A 10 -9.17 -12.25 10.50
N GLY A 11 -9.68 -11.02 10.34
CA GLY A 11 -9.15 -9.81 10.97
C GLY A 11 -7.86 -9.30 10.34
N ARG A 12 -7.50 -9.79 9.14
CA ARG A 12 -6.33 -9.29 8.40
C ARG A 12 -6.72 -8.04 7.64
N LEU A 13 -5.80 -7.07 7.60
CA LEU A 13 -5.98 -5.89 6.77
C LEU A 13 -5.95 -6.28 5.29
N VAL A 14 -6.95 -5.81 4.55
CA VAL A 14 -7.03 -5.89 3.10
C VAL A 14 -6.99 -4.47 2.54
N CYS A 15 -6.01 -4.20 1.68
CA CYS A 15 -6.04 -3.03 0.82
C CYS A 15 -6.51 -3.44 -0.57
N THR A 16 -7.60 -2.82 -1.04
CA THR A 16 -8.10 -3.01 -2.40
C THR A 16 -7.68 -1.82 -3.26
N PHE A 17 -7.06 -2.10 -4.39
CA PHE A 17 -6.71 -1.12 -5.41
C PHE A 17 -7.76 -1.10 -6.50
N HIS A 18 -8.08 0.09 -7.01
CA HIS A 18 -9.01 0.31 -8.12
C HIS A 18 -8.29 1.15 -9.18
N ASP A 19 -7.95 0.53 -10.30
CA ASP A 19 -7.18 1.15 -11.40
C ASP A 19 -7.99 1.31 -12.70
N GLY A 20 -9.31 1.12 -12.64
CA GLY A 20 -10.23 1.30 -13.77
C GLY A 20 -10.29 0.09 -14.71
N GLU A 21 -9.26 -0.75 -14.73
CA GLU A 21 -9.23 -2.04 -15.46
C GLU A 21 -9.63 -3.21 -14.56
N GLY A 22 -9.45 -3.09 -13.24
CA GLY A 22 -9.93 -4.09 -12.30
C GLY A 22 -9.73 -3.71 -10.84
N THR A 23 -9.78 -4.75 -10.02
CA THR A 23 -9.43 -4.70 -8.59
C THR A 23 -8.37 -5.72 -8.27
N THR A 24 -7.35 -5.29 -7.54
CA THR A 24 -6.35 -6.17 -6.94
C THR A 24 -6.24 -5.89 -5.46
N THR A 25 -5.66 -6.83 -4.70
CA THR A 25 -5.60 -6.71 -3.24
C THR A 25 -4.20 -6.99 -2.72
N ALA A 26 -3.75 -6.18 -1.76
CA ALA A 26 -2.65 -6.49 -0.87
C ALA A 26 -3.20 -6.81 0.53
N ARG A 27 -2.53 -7.69 1.27
CA ARG A 27 -2.97 -8.11 2.60
C ARG A 27 -1.83 -8.04 3.61
N ALA A 28 -2.17 -7.75 4.85
CA ALA A 28 -1.21 -7.80 5.96
C ALA A 28 -1.76 -8.63 7.12
N ALA A 29 -0.87 -9.40 7.77
CA ALA A 29 -1.24 -10.20 8.94
C ALA A 29 -1.66 -9.32 10.13
N ASP A 30 -0.99 -8.19 10.32
CA ASP A 30 -1.30 -7.21 11.37
C ASP A 30 -1.60 -5.85 10.73
N GLY A 31 -2.86 -5.42 10.83
CA GLY A 31 -3.31 -4.17 10.24
C GLY A 31 -2.72 -2.93 10.89
N LEU A 32 -2.50 -2.92 12.21
CA LEU A 32 -1.95 -1.77 12.91
C LEU A 32 -0.50 -1.52 12.50
N ILE A 33 0.30 -2.58 12.46
CA ILE A 33 1.70 -2.51 12.03
C ILE A 33 1.78 -2.10 10.56
N ALA A 34 0.95 -2.69 9.70
CA ALA A 34 0.94 -2.40 8.27
C ALA A 34 0.58 -0.95 7.94
N LEU A 35 -0.43 -0.40 8.61
CA LEU A 35 -0.85 0.99 8.43
C LEU A 35 0.16 1.98 9.02
N ALA A 36 0.81 1.64 10.13
CA ALA A 36 1.90 2.44 10.68
C ALA A 36 3.09 2.50 9.70
N ALA A 37 3.50 1.37 9.15
CA ALA A 37 4.57 1.30 8.15
C ALA A 37 4.22 2.07 6.87
N LEU A 38 2.96 1.99 6.41
CA LEU A 38 2.51 2.75 5.24
C LEU A 38 2.50 4.27 5.49
N ARG A 39 2.14 4.70 6.72
CA ARG A 39 2.21 6.11 7.13
C ARG A 39 3.66 6.61 7.16
N GLU A 40 4.57 5.84 7.75
CA GLU A 40 6.01 6.18 7.78
C GLU A 40 6.60 6.25 6.38
N ALA A 41 6.23 5.34 5.48
CA ALA A 41 6.64 5.38 4.08
C ALA A 41 6.09 6.63 3.35
N LEU A 42 4.85 7.03 3.61
CA LEU A 42 4.28 8.26 3.05
C LEU A 42 5.07 9.50 3.52
N GLU A 43 5.42 9.58 4.81
CA GLU A 43 6.24 10.66 5.36
C GLU A 43 7.68 10.66 4.80
N ALA A 44 8.26 9.48 4.56
CA ALA A 44 9.56 9.36 3.90
C ALA A 44 9.49 9.82 2.44
N LEU A 45 8.45 9.41 1.70
CA LEU A 45 8.23 9.76 0.31
C LEU A 45 8.08 11.29 0.14
N GLU A 46 7.35 11.95 1.03
CA GLU A 46 7.16 13.41 1.01
C GLU A 46 8.50 14.16 1.20
N ARG A 47 9.40 13.62 2.02
CA ARG A 47 10.70 14.25 2.34
C ARG A 47 11.81 13.92 1.34
N GLN A 48 11.88 12.67 0.89
CA GLN A 48 13.03 12.12 0.16
C GLN A 48 12.72 11.86 -1.31
N GLY A 49 11.44 11.82 -1.69
CA GLY A 49 11.01 11.50 -3.04
C GLY A 49 11.01 9.99 -3.35
N GLU A 50 11.36 9.14 -2.40
CA GLU A 50 11.24 7.68 -2.50
C GLU A 50 10.97 7.08 -1.12
N ALA A 51 10.29 5.93 -1.10
CA ALA A 51 10.02 5.19 0.13
C ALA A 51 9.59 3.75 -0.18
N GLU A 52 9.68 2.90 0.82
CA GLU A 52 9.18 1.52 0.74
C GLU A 52 8.47 1.14 2.05
N CYS A 53 7.51 0.22 1.96
CA CYS A 53 6.99 -0.50 3.13
C CYS A 53 6.67 -1.95 2.80
N PHE A 54 6.62 -2.79 3.83
CA PHE A 54 6.51 -4.25 3.71
C PHE A 54 5.36 -4.74 4.57
N TRP A 55 4.46 -5.53 3.98
CA TRP A 55 3.34 -6.16 4.67
C TRP A 55 3.56 -7.66 4.70
N LEU A 56 3.84 -8.18 5.90
CA LEU A 56 4.19 -9.57 6.10
C LEU A 56 2.94 -10.46 6.19
N LEU A 57 3.06 -11.65 5.61
CA LEU A 57 2.17 -12.79 5.77
C LEU A 57 3.02 -14.04 6.05
N SER A 58 2.40 -15.10 6.55
CA SER A 58 3.11 -16.38 6.78
C SER A 58 3.67 -17.01 5.51
N THR A 59 3.09 -16.70 4.35
CA THR A 59 3.44 -17.27 3.04
C THR A 59 4.38 -16.39 2.21
N GLY A 60 4.67 -15.16 2.65
CA GLY A 60 5.40 -14.17 1.86
C GLY A 60 5.12 -12.75 2.32
N GLU A 61 5.41 -11.77 1.47
CA GLU A 61 5.23 -10.36 1.79
C GLU A 61 4.73 -9.54 0.60
N TYR A 62 3.96 -8.50 0.87
CA TYR A 62 3.73 -7.44 -0.10
C TYR A 62 4.75 -6.32 0.10
N ARG A 63 5.56 -6.06 -0.92
CA ARG A 63 6.48 -4.91 -0.96
C ARG A 63 5.86 -3.77 -1.74
N TRP A 64 5.76 -2.62 -1.10
CA TRP A 64 5.31 -1.37 -1.69
C TRP A 64 6.52 -0.50 -1.96
N VAL A 65 6.64 0.01 -3.18
CA VAL A 65 7.74 0.88 -3.60
C VAL A 65 7.17 2.15 -4.22
N PHE A 66 7.52 3.28 -3.62
CA PHE A 66 7.06 4.59 -4.03
C PHE A 66 8.22 5.41 -4.60
N ARG A 67 7.95 6.14 -5.68
CA ARG A 67 8.90 7.12 -6.23
C ARG A 67 8.19 8.36 -6.75
N ARG A 68 8.57 9.52 -6.25
CA ARG A 68 8.13 10.83 -6.72
C ARG A 68 9.04 11.31 -7.86
N LEU A 69 8.44 11.79 -8.94
CA LEU A 69 9.08 12.39 -10.10
C LEU A 69 8.43 13.75 -10.36
N GLY A 70 8.90 14.78 -9.65
CA GLY A 70 8.29 16.11 -9.69
C GLY A 70 6.86 16.09 -9.13
N ALA A 71 5.87 16.38 -9.98
CA ALA A 71 4.45 16.32 -9.65
C ALA A 71 3.84 14.91 -9.82
N LYS A 72 4.60 13.94 -10.34
CA LYS A 72 4.13 12.57 -10.54
C LYS A 72 4.59 11.65 -9.42
N LEU A 73 3.80 10.61 -9.18
CA LEU A 73 4.12 9.49 -8.31
C LEU A 73 4.10 8.21 -9.13
N ARG A 74 5.05 7.31 -8.87
CA ARG A 74 5.00 5.91 -9.27
C ARG A 74 4.87 5.02 -8.04
N LEU A 75 3.93 4.09 -8.11
CA LEU A 75 3.74 3.02 -7.13
C LEU A 75 3.92 1.68 -7.82
N ALA A 76 4.71 0.80 -7.21
CA ALA A 76 4.68 -0.62 -7.47
C ALA A 76 4.33 -1.37 -6.18
N VAL A 77 3.42 -2.35 -6.27
CA VAL A 77 3.16 -3.31 -5.20
C VAL A 77 3.41 -4.70 -5.74
N LEU A 78 4.30 -5.42 -5.06
CA LEU A 78 4.78 -6.74 -5.47
C LEU A 78 4.45 -7.75 -4.37
N TRP A 79 4.00 -8.94 -4.75
CA TRP A 79 3.96 -10.09 -3.86
C TRP A 79 5.25 -10.89 -4.02
N CYS A 80 5.93 -11.13 -2.90
CA CYS A 80 7.17 -11.90 -2.81
C CYS A 80 6.89 -13.20 -2.04
N GLU A 81 7.06 -14.35 -2.68
CA GLU A 81 6.86 -15.66 -2.05
C GLU A 81 8.14 -16.15 -1.35
N SER A 82 8.02 -16.66 -0.12
CA SER A 82 9.14 -16.82 0.84
C SER A 82 10.14 -17.96 0.55
N VAL A 83 9.92 -18.80 -0.49
CA VAL A 83 10.74 -20.01 -0.72
C VAL A 83 11.37 -20.09 -2.12
N ALA A 84 10.80 -19.36 -3.09
CA ALA A 84 11.39 -19.17 -4.41
C ALA A 84 11.25 -17.69 -4.76
N ILE A 85 12.29 -17.07 -5.32
CA ILE A 85 12.31 -15.63 -5.67
C ILE A 85 11.40 -15.40 -6.89
N GLY A 86 10.09 -15.59 -6.71
CA GLY A 86 9.05 -15.21 -7.63
C GLY A 86 8.50 -13.87 -7.18
N PHE A 87 8.50 -12.89 -8.08
CA PHE A 87 7.78 -11.65 -7.90
C PHE A 87 6.50 -11.72 -8.72
N GLN A 88 5.36 -11.55 -8.07
CA GLN A 88 4.10 -11.34 -8.76
C GLN A 88 3.74 -9.85 -8.68
N HIS A 89 3.53 -9.23 -9.84
CA HIS A 89 3.01 -7.87 -9.90
C HIS A 89 1.57 -7.85 -9.38
N VAL A 90 1.34 -7.06 -8.34
CA VAL A 90 0.00 -6.85 -7.77
C VAL A 90 -0.57 -5.54 -8.30
N VAL A 91 0.23 -4.48 -8.30
CA VAL A 91 -0.11 -3.16 -8.85
C VAL A 91 1.11 -2.49 -9.46
N TRP A 92 0.89 -1.78 -10.56
CA TRP A 92 1.74 -0.70 -11.03
C TRP A 92 0.86 0.49 -11.39
N ALA A 93 1.21 1.68 -10.90
CA ALA A 93 0.47 2.89 -11.19
C ALA A 93 1.37 4.12 -11.30
N GLU A 94 0.97 5.05 -12.17
CA GLU A 94 1.47 6.41 -12.20
C GLU A 94 0.31 7.37 -11.92
N ASP A 95 0.49 8.28 -10.96
CA ASP A 95 -0.54 9.22 -10.51
C ASP A 95 0.04 10.63 -10.29
N ASP A 96 -0.86 11.59 -10.08
CA ASP A 96 -0.48 12.89 -9.52
C ASP A 96 -0.09 12.74 -8.03
N PHE A 97 1.04 13.33 -7.66
CA PHE A 97 1.62 13.16 -6.33
C PHE A 97 0.69 13.68 -5.23
N GLU A 98 0.22 14.92 -5.35
CA GLU A 98 -0.59 15.57 -4.31
C GLU A 98 -1.96 14.90 -4.18
N SER A 99 -2.57 14.56 -5.31
CA SER A 99 -3.84 13.85 -5.35
C SER A 99 -3.74 12.48 -4.67
N PHE A 100 -2.67 11.72 -4.96
CA PHE A 100 -2.48 10.40 -4.37
C PHE A 100 -2.20 10.46 -2.87
N THR A 101 -1.27 11.33 -2.43
CA THR A 101 -0.92 11.43 -1.00
C THR A 101 -2.09 11.93 -0.16
N SER A 102 -2.87 12.88 -0.69
CA SER A 102 -4.11 13.34 -0.06
C SER A 102 -5.13 12.20 0.09
N MET A 103 -5.37 11.43 -0.97
CA MET A 103 -6.27 10.28 -0.95
C MET A 103 -5.81 9.21 0.05
N LEU A 104 -4.53 8.82 0.02
CA LEU A 104 -3.99 7.82 0.94
C LEU A 104 -4.09 8.27 2.40
N ARG A 105 -3.80 9.55 2.69
CA ARG A 105 -3.95 10.13 4.03
C ARG A 105 -5.40 10.12 4.51
N GLY A 106 -6.34 10.41 3.61
CA GLY A 106 -7.78 10.30 3.87
C GLY A 106 -8.17 8.87 4.29
N GLU A 107 -7.73 7.87 3.52
CA GLU A 107 -8.02 6.47 3.81
C GLU A 107 -7.38 5.97 5.10
N LEU A 108 -6.11 6.33 5.36
CA LEU A 108 -5.43 6.03 6.63
C LEU A 108 -6.18 6.62 7.83
N SER A 109 -6.67 7.86 7.68
CA SER A 109 -7.42 8.55 8.75
C SER A 109 -8.79 7.92 8.97
N ARG A 110 -9.50 7.57 7.90
CA ARG A 110 -10.80 6.87 7.95
C ARG A 110 -10.67 5.57 8.71
N TYR A 111 -9.66 4.76 8.37
CA TYR A 111 -9.47 3.46 8.99
C TYR A 111 -9.06 3.55 10.47
N ALA A 112 -8.25 4.55 10.84
CA ALA A 112 -7.88 4.78 12.24
C ALA A 112 -9.10 5.07 13.15
N VAL A 113 -10.19 5.60 12.59
CA VAL A 113 -11.45 5.78 13.32
C VAL A 113 -12.18 4.45 13.51
N THR A 114 -12.14 3.54 12.51
CA THR A 114 -12.78 2.22 12.58
C THR A 114 -12.15 1.29 13.61
N LEU A 115 -10.89 1.52 13.98
CA LEU A 115 -10.18 0.74 15.01
C LEU A 115 -10.41 1.21 16.45
N ARG A 116 -11.15 2.30 16.67
CA ARG A 116 -11.50 2.83 18.00
C ARG A 116 -12.88 2.35 18.43
#